data_AF-A0A1B8G8V4-F1
#
_entry.id   AF-A0A1B8G8V4-F1
#
_cell.length_a   1.000
_cell.length_b   1.000
_cell.length_c   1.000
_cell.angle_alpha   90.00
_cell.angle_beta   90.00
_cell.angle_gamma   90.00
#
_symmetry.space_group_name_H-M   'P 1'
#
loop_
_entity.id
_entity.type
_entity.pdbx_description
1 polymer ?
#
loop_
_entity_poly.entity_id
_entity_poly.type
_entity_poly.pdbx_seq_one_letter_code
_entity_poly.pdbx_strand_id
1 'polypeptide(L)'
;MASSDLDVLVDMGFDKERADMAVKKTGGLQGALQWLEDNQDKSLEEIKAAAAPKKVDAAIEDANEEPPALQEGEVARSLICNECGKRFRSTAQAEFHASKTEHQDFAESTEEIKPLTEEEKKQRLDELRAALATKRAKQSAIDKEEAKRNEKIRMKSTREVQDAKEELAKKEQIKEASAKRKEKLDDIAAKKRIQEKIAADKEERRIKAEKAKAEREGRAPPADPTVTAAQAVPVVKRPVANHTEARLRLQMAEGNLQKTFAAETTLFEVAEAIMKENGTEVSSFTQNFPKKTYTTEDFGMTLKEVGQVPSGVLIVK
;
A
#
# COMPACT_ATOMS: atom_id res chain seq x y z
N MET A 1 -1.94 -1.25 -58.30
CA MET A 1 -1.65 0.10 -57.81
C MET A 1 -1.75 0.01 -56.29
N ALA A 2 -0.65 0.06 -55.55
CA ALA A 2 -0.75 0.13 -54.10
C ALA A 2 -1.30 1.51 -53.74
N SER A 3 -2.45 1.56 -53.06
CA SER A 3 -3.00 2.81 -52.50
C SER A 3 -1.94 3.39 -51.56
N SER A 4 -1.62 4.66 -51.70
CA SER A 4 -0.65 5.29 -50.81
C SER A 4 -1.22 5.35 -49.40
N ASP A 5 -0.37 5.28 -48.37
CA ASP A 5 -0.81 5.39 -46.97
C ASP A 5 -1.61 6.67 -46.70
N LEU A 6 -1.32 7.74 -47.46
CA LEU A 6 -2.09 8.99 -47.44
C LEU A 6 -3.52 8.78 -47.97
N ASP A 7 -3.67 8.11 -49.11
CA ASP A 7 -5.00 7.85 -49.70
C ASP A 7 -5.86 6.99 -48.76
N VAL A 8 -5.26 6.00 -48.10
CA VAL A 8 -5.94 5.16 -47.10
C VAL A 8 -6.44 5.99 -45.92
N LEU A 9 -5.64 6.94 -45.42
CA LEU A 9 -6.04 7.82 -44.31
C LEU A 9 -7.13 8.82 -44.74
N VAL A 10 -7.08 9.31 -45.97
CA VAL A 10 -8.14 10.19 -46.51
C VAL A 10 -9.44 9.41 -46.69
N ASP A 11 -9.39 8.16 -47.16
CA ASP A 11 -10.54 7.27 -47.27
C ASP A 11 -11.13 6.90 -45.89
N MET A 12 -10.31 6.87 -44.84
CA MET A 12 -10.74 6.72 -43.44
C MET A 12 -11.37 8.00 -42.85
N GLY A 13 -11.38 9.11 -43.60
CA GLY A 13 -12.02 10.36 -43.20
C GLY A 13 -11.11 11.35 -42.46
N PHE A 14 -9.80 11.15 -42.47
CA PHE A 14 -8.86 12.12 -41.90
C PHE A 14 -8.59 13.28 -42.86
N ASP A 15 -8.39 14.48 -42.31
CA ASP A 15 -8.04 15.66 -43.09
C ASP A 15 -6.73 15.44 -43.86
N LYS A 16 -6.74 15.80 -45.15
CA LYS A 16 -5.64 15.52 -46.08
C LYS A 16 -4.31 16.13 -45.63
N GLU A 17 -4.32 17.33 -45.05
CA GLU A 17 -3.10 17.99 -44.58
C GLU A 17 -2.54 17.33 -43.33
N ARG A 18 -3.44 16.85 -42.44
CA ARG A 18 -3.08 16.14 -41.23
C ARG A 18 -2.51 14.76 -41.52
N ALA A 19 -3.14 14.03 -42.42
CA ALA A 19 -2.72 12.72 -42.88
C ALA A 19 -1.35 12.79 -43.59
N ASP A 20 -1.15 13.79 -44.44
CA ASP A 20 0.15 14.01 -45.10
C ASP A 20 1.27 14.32 -44.09
N MET A 21 0.99 15.12 -43.05
CA MET A 21 1.94 15.35 -41.96
C MET A 21 2.23 14.09 -41.14
N ALA A 22 1.21 13.28 -40.87
CA ALA A 22 1.35 12.04 -40.11
C ALA A 22 2.21 11.02 -40.86
N VAL A 23 1.95 10.82 -42.15
CA VAL A 23 2.71 9.93 -43.03
C VAL A 23 4.16 10.42 -43.18
N LYS A 24 4.38 11.73 -43.34
CA LYS A 24 5.73 12.33 -43.41
C LYS A 24 6.52 12.17 -42.11
N LYS A 25 5.88 12.24 -40.94
CA LYS A 25 6.56 12.13 -39.65
C LYS A 25 6.85 10.69 -39.22
N THR A 26 6.00 9.75 -39.58
CA THR A 26 6.07 8.37 -39.07
C THR A 26 6.49 7.35 -40.11
N GLY A 27 6.40 7.68 -41.40
CA GLY A 27 6.88 6.85 -42.50
C GLY A 27 6.08 5.57 -42.76
N GLY A 28 4.89 5.40 -42.15
CA GLY A 28 4.01 4.27 -42.42
C GLY A 28 2.61 4.41 -41.82
N LEU A 29 1.62 3.73 -42.39
CA LEU A 29 0.20 3.83 -42.02
C LEU A 29 -0.09 3.66 -40.52
N GLN A 30 0.46 2.62 -39.87
CA GLN A 30 0.18 2.34 -38.46
C GLN A 30 0.78 3.41 -37.52
N GLY A 31 1.97 3.92 -37.87
CA GLY A 31 2.57 5.05 -37.14
C GLY A 31 1.78 6.33 -37.36
N ALA A 32 1.28 6.56 -38.58
CA ALA A 32 0.49 7.73 -38.90
C ALA A 32 -0.84 7.75 -38.13
N LEU A 33 -1.50 6.59 -37.98
CA LEU A 33 -2.72 6.47 -37.16
C LEU A 33 -2.48 6.81 -35.68
N GLN A 34 -1.43 6.23 -35.07
CA GLN A 34 -1.09 6.56 -33.67
C GLN A 34 -0.77 8.05 -33.50
N TRP A 35 -0.03 8.63 -34.46
CA TRP A 35 0.31 10.04 -34.41
C TRP A 35 -0.91 10.94 -34.59
N LEU A 36 -1.88 10.54 -35.41
CA LEU A 36 -3.14 11.26 -35.59
C LEU A 36 -4.00 11.22 -34.33
N GLU A 37 -4.04 10.08 -33.64
CA GLU A 37 -4.72 9.89 -32.34
C GLU A 37 -4.07 10.78 -31.25
N ASP A 38 -2.75 10.71 -31.09
CA ASP A 38 -2.01 11.48 -30.08
C ASP A 38 -2.07 13.01 -30.29
N ASN A 39 -2.43 13.45 -31.49
CA ASN A 39 -2.54 14.87 -31.82
C ASN A 39 -3.98 15.26 -32.14
N GLN A 40 -4.99 14.42 -31.89
CA GLN A 40 -6.39 14.69 -32.25
C GLN A 40 -6.93 15.98 -31.61
N ASP A 41 -6.49 16.28 -30.39
CA ASP A 41 -6.94 17.45 -29.61
C ASP A 41 -6.24 18.77 -30.00
N LYS A 42 -5.19 18.71 -30.83
CA LYS A 42 -4.41 19.90 -31.23
C LYS A 42 -4.94 20.48 -32.53
N SER A 43 -5.00 21.81 -32.64
CA SER A 43 -5.38 22.42 -33.92
C SER A 43 -4.30 22.19 -35.00
N LEU A 44 -4.69 22.19 -36.27
CA LEU A 44 -3.73 22.07 -37.38
C LEU A 44 -2.64 23.17 -37.33
N GLU A 45 -2.98 24.35 -36.80
CA GLU A 45 -2.05 25.46 -36.62
C GLU A 45 -1.05 25.21 -35.48
N GLU A 46 -1.47 24.63 -34.35
CA GLU A 46 -0.58 24.22 -33.26
C GLU A 46 0.40 23.13 -33.69
N ILE A 47 -0.07 22.17 -34.49
CA ILE A 47 0.74 21.08 -35.02
C ILE A 47 1.76 21.61 -36.03
N LYS A 48 1.35 22.54 -36.91
CA LYS A 48 2.25 23.22 -37.85
C LYS A 48 3.25 24.12 -37.11
N ALA A 49 2.84 24.81 -36.03
CA ALA A 49 3.74 25.58 -35.18
C ALA A 49 4.75 24.71 -34.41
N ALA A 50 4.38 23.48 -34.06
CA ALA A 50 5.29 22.49 -33.48
C ALA A 50 6.19 21.80 -34.52
N ALA A 51 5.80 21.80 -35.81
CA ALA A 51 6.52 21.18 -36.92
C ALA A 51 7.39 22.16 -37.72
N ALA A 52 7.15 23.46 -37.62
CA ALA A 52 8.09 24.48 -38.08
C ALA A 52 9.43 24.24 -37.37
N PRO A 53 10.57 24.38 -38.07
CA PRO A 53 11.87 24.29 -37.42
C PRO A 53 11.93 25.45 -36.43
N LYS A 54 11.60 25.16 -35.16
CA LYS A 54 12.12 25.95 -34.05
C LYS A 54 13.64 25.90 -34.25
N LYS A 55 14.21 27.03 -34.68
CA LYS A 55 15.57 27.35 -34.23
C LYS A 55 15.54 27.07 -32.74
N VAL A 56 16.40 26.16 -32.33
CA VAL A 56 16.39 25.57 -31.01
C VAL A 56 16.80 26.66 -30.02
N ASP A 57 15.85 27.49 -29.63
CA ASP A 57 15.86 28.17 -28.36
C ASP A 57 15.62 27.08 -27.34
N ALA A 58 16.74 26.51 -26.90
CA ALA A 58 16.78 25.50 -25.89
C ALA A 58 16.15 26.09 -24.63
N ALA A 59 15.00 25.53 -24.24
CA ALA A 59 14.55 25.50 -22.87
C ALA A 59 15.63 24.78 -22.04
N ILE A 60 16.64 25.54 -21.65
CA ILE A 60 17.50 25.28 -20.53
C ILE A 60 17.27 26.47 -19.63
N GLU A 61 16.84 26.20 -18.40
CA GLU A 61 16.88 27.13 -17.28
C GLU A 61 18.30 27.70 -17.17
N ASP A 62 18.55 28.84 -17.82
CA ASP A 62 19.82 29.55 -17.75
C ASP A 62 19.53 31.02 -17.48
N ALA A 63 20.11 31.51 -16.38
CA ALA A 63 19.91 32.85 -15.85
C ALA A 63 20.71 33.91 -16.63
N ASN A 64 20.90 33.73 -17.93
CA ASN A 64 21.62 34.68 -18.79
C ASN A 64 21.18 34.61 -20.25
N GLU A 65 19.93 35.00 -20.50
CA GLU A 65 19.61 35.60 -21.79
C GLU A 65 20.17 37.01 -21.76
N GLU A 66 21.29 37.17 -22.46
CA GLU A 66 21.84 38.46 -22.80
C GLU A 66 20.76 39.23 -23.58
N PRO A 67 20.48 40.49 -23.19
CA PRO A 67 19.42 41.29 -23.81
C PRO A 67 19.61 41.39 -25.33
N PRO A 68 18.53 41.52 -26.12
CA PRO A 68 18.64 41.69 -27.56
C PRO A 68 19.55 42.89 -27.87
N ALA A 69 20.62 42.63 -28.63
CA ALA A 69 21.57 43.66 -29.03
C ALA A 69 20.87 44.70 -29.92
N LEU A 70 21.24 45.97 -29.73
CA LEU A 70 20.70 47.12 -30.47
C LEU A 70 20.83 46.93 -31.98
N GLN A 71 19.78 47.28 -32.73
CA GLN A 71 19.89 47.51 -34.17
C GLN A 71 20.61 48.85 -34.39
N GLU A 72 21.51 48.90 -35.37
CA GLU A 72 22.32 50.07 -35.69
C GLU A 72 21.43 51.26 -36.12
N GLY A 73 21.24 52.24 -35.23
CA GLY A 73 20.53 53.49 -35.54
C GLY A 73 19.66 54.10 -34.44
N GLU A 74 19.41 53.41 -33.33
CA GLU A 74 18.55 53.95 -32.26
C GLU A 74 19.32 54.80 -31.23
N VAL A 75 18.82 56.02 -31.00
CA VAL A 75 19.36 57.00 -30.06
C VAL A 75 19.14 56.50 -28.63
N ALA A 76 20.21 56.42 -27.84
CA ALA A 76 20.20 55.89 -26.49
C ALA A 76 19.33 56.72 -25.53
N ARG A 77 18.10 56.27 -25.27
CA ARG A 77 17.30 56.67 -24.11
C ARG A 77 17.48 55.60 -23.03
N SER A 78 18.25 55.88 -21.98
CA SER A 78 18.41 54.96 -20.86
C SER A 78 17.17 54.95 -19.96
N LEU A 79 16.43 53.84 -19.91
CA LEU A 79 15.29 53.65 -19.00
C LEU A 79 15.79 52.99 -17.71
N ILE A 80 15.33 53.46 -16.55
CA ILE A 80 15.65 52.88 -15.24
C ILE A 80 14.38 52.28 -14.65
N CYS A 81 14.42 51.02 -14.22
CA CYS A 81 13.34 50.48 -13.41
C CYS A 81 13.47 51.00 -11.96
N ASN A 82 12.43 51.67 -11.45
CA ASN A 82 12.44 52.23 -10.10
C ASN A 82 12.32 51.16 -9.00
N GLU A 83 11.80 49.98 -9.34
CA GLU A 83 11.60 48.88 -8.39
C GLU A 83 12.90 48.10 -8.11
N CYS A 84 13.80 48.00 -9.08
CA CYS A 84 15.05 47.25 -8.94
C CYS A 84 16.34 48.03 -9.26
N GLY A 85 16.20 49.30 -9.68
CA GLY A 85 17.32 50.19 -9.99
C GLY A 85 18.14 49.79 -11.23
N LYS A 86 17.70 48.78 -12.00
CA LYS A 86 18.41 48.34 -13.21
C LYS A 86 18.20 49.35 -14.33
N ARG A 87 19.32 49.70 -14.99
CA ARG A 87 19.35 50.62 -16.12
C ARG A 87 19.36 49.82 -17.42
N PHE A 88 18.47 50.18 -18.33
CA PHE A 88 18.25 49.55 -19.62
C PHE A 88 18.71 50.49 -20.73
N ARG A 89 19.33 49.91 -21.75
CA ARG A 89 19.88 50.66 -22.88
C ARG A 89 18.86 50.89 -24.00
N SER A 90 17.80 50.07 -24.05
CA SER A 90 16.70 50.14 -25.02
C SER A 90 15.35 49.85 -24.37
N THR A 91 14.28 50.24 -25.04
CA THR A 91 12.88 49.95 -24.66
C THR A 91 12.60 48.44 -24.66
N ALA A 92 13.09 47.71 -25.67
CA ALA A 92 12.97 46.25 -25.76
C ALA A 92 13.59 45.52 -24.55
N GLN A 93 14.67 46.08 -23.99
CA GLN A 93 15.31 45.52 -22.80
C GLN A 93 14.49 45.79 -21.52
N ALA A 94 13.83 46.93 -21.44
CA ALA A 94 12.91 47.27 -20.35
C ALA A 94 11.65 46.39 -20.39
N GLU A 95 11.08 46.14 -21.57
CA GLU A 95 9.93 45.23 -21.77
C GLU A 95 10.27 43.78 -21.38
N PHE A 96 11.44 43.28 -21.78
CA PHE A 96 11.88 41.95 -21.38
C PHE A 96 12.05 41.85 -19.85
N HIS A 97 12.61 42.89 -19.23
CA HIS A 97 12.71 42.95 -17.78
C HIS A 97 11.32 42.95 -17.11
N ALA A 98 10.39 43.76 -17.62
CA ALA A 98 9.00 43.80 -17.15
C ALA A 98 8.33 42.42 -17.27
N SER A 99 8.54 41.69 -18.37
CA SER A 99 7.95 40.35 -18.56
C SER A 99 8.50 39.29 -17.60
N LYS A 100 9.75 39.45 -17.15
CA LYS A 100 10.47 38.43 -16.37
C LYS A 100 10.42 38.68 -14.86
N THR A 101 10.36 39.94 -14.46
CA THR A 101 10.32 40.33 -13.04
C THR A 101 9.04 41.07 -12.66
N GLU A 102 8.10 41.23 -13.59
CA GLU A 102 6.80 41.90 -13.39
C GLU A 102 6.90 43.37 -12.95
N HIS A 103 8.07 43.99 -13.08
CA HIS A 103 8.26 45.40 -12.74
C HIS A 103 7.73 46.31 -13.86
N GLN A 104 6.93 47.32 -13.52
CA GLN A 104 6.26 48.19 -14.51
C GLN A 104 6.69 49.66 -14.43
N ASP A 105 7.36 50.07 -13.35
CA ASP A 105 7.76 51.46 -13.17
C ASP A 105 9.13 51.78 -13.79
N PHE A 106 9.14 52.36 -14.99
CA PHE A 106 10.35 52.81 -15.69
C PHE A 106 10.43 54.34 -15.82
N ALA A 107 11.57 54.92 -15.45
CA ALA A 107 11.89 56.34 -15.61
C ALA A 107 12.94 56.57 -16.71
N GLU A 108 12.72 57.56 -17.59
CA GLU A 108 13.72 58.00 -18.57
C GLU A 108 14.83 58.79 -17.87
N SER A 109 16.06 58.27 -17.88
CA SER A 109 17.25 58.94 -17.35
C SER A 109 18.19 59.35 -18.49
N THR A 110 18.75 60.56 -18.45
CA THR A 110 19.65 61.12 -19.47
C THR A 110 21.13 60.80 -19.24
N GLU A 111 21.44 59.79 -18.41
CA GLU A 111 22.81 59.39 -18.12
C GLU A 111 23.23 58.25 -19.05
N GLU A 112 23.98 58.59 -20.10
CA GLU A 112 24.60 57.62 -21.00
C GLU A 112 25.41 56.60 -20.19
N ILE A 113 24.95 55.35 -20.20
CA ILE A 113 25.64 54.23 -19.55
C ILE A 113 27.03 54.12 -20.18
N LYS A 114 28.08 54.45 -19.41
CA LYS A 114 29.47 54.21 -19.82
C LYS A 114 29.61 52.73 -20.20
N PRO A 115 30.04 52.42 -21.43
CA PRO A 115 30.23 51.04 -21.83
C PRO A 115 31.27 50.41 -20.89
N LEU A 116 30.91 49.28 -20.28
CA LEU A 116 31.76 48.49 -19.41
C LEU A 116 33.14 48.31 -20.07
N THR A 117 34.22 48.52 -19.32
CA THR A 117 35.58 48.43 -19.87
C THR A 117 35.86 46.99 -20.33
N GLU A 118 36.74 46.81 -21.33
CA GLU A 118 37.01 45.48 -21.90
C GLU A 118 37.53 44.47 -20.85
N GLU A 119 38.13 44.94 -19.77
CA GLU A 119 38.63 44.12 -18.68
C GLU A 119 37.51 43.62 -17.76
N GLU A 120 36.54 44.46 -17.42
CA GLU A 120 35.38 44.09 -16.61
C GLU A 120 34.45 43.11 -17.35
N LYS A 121 34.34 43.26 -18.68
CA LYS A 121 33.60 42.30 -19.52
C LYS A 121 34.25 40.92 -19.53
N LYS A 122 35.59 40.85 -19.59
CA LYS A 122 36.32 39.57 -19.54
C LYS A 122 36.17 38.90 -18.18
N GLN A 123 36.31 39.65 -17.08
CA GLN A 123 36.13 39.12 -15.73
C GLN A 123 34.71 38.59 -15.51
N ARG A 124 33.69 39.31 -15.99
CA ARG A 124 32.30 38.87 -15.86
C ARG A 124 31.99 37.63 -16.70
N LEU A 125 32.60 37.50 -17.88
CA LEU A 125 32.51 36.28 -18.70
C LEU A 125 33.19 35.09 -18.04
N ASP A 126 34.33 35.29 -17.40
CA ASP A 126 35.05 34.21 -16.71
C ASP A 126 34.34 33.78 -15.42
N GLU A 127 33.77 34.72 -14.67
CA GLU A 127 32.88 34.44 -13.54
C GLU A 127 31.63 33.66 -13.98
N LEU A 128 31.04 34.03 -15.12
CA LEU A 128 29.91 33.31 -15.71
C LEU A 128 30.27 31.90 -16.15
N ARG A 129 31.41 31.71 -16.80
CA ARG A 129 31.92 30.38 -17.16
C ARG A 129 32.19 29.52 -15.94
N ALA A 130 32.75 30.11 -14.88
CA ALA A 130 32.96 29.42 -13.60
C ALA A 130 31.62 29.02 -12.94
N ALA A 131 30.63 29.93 -12.93
CA ALA A 131 29.30 29.64 -12.42
C ALA A 131 28.61 28.50 -13.21
N LEU A 132 28.67 28.51 -14.54
CA LEU A 132 28.14 27.43 -15.38
C LEU A 132 28.87 26.11 -15.17
N ALA A 133 30.21 26.13 -15.01
CA ALA A 133 30.99 24.94 -14.71
C ALA A 133 30.58 24.33 -13.35
N THR A 134 30.37 25.15 -12.32
CA THR A 134 29.89 24.67 -11.02
C THR A 134 28.46 24.12 -11.08
N LYS A 135 27.55 24.76 -11.84
CA LYS A 135 26.19 24.27 -12.05
C LYS A 135 26.19 22.92 -12.78
N ARG A 136 26.97 22.78 -13.85
CA ARG A 136 27.14 21.51 -14.58
C ARG A 136 27.73 20.42 -13.72
N ALA A 137 28.74 20.73 -12.89
CA ALA A 137 29.34 19.77 -11.97
C ALA A 137 28.31 19.26 -10.94
N LYS A 138 27.54 20.17 -10.33
CA LYS A 138 26.45 19.83 -9.39
C LYS A 138 25.38 18.98 -10.07
N GLN A 139 24.92 19.37 -11.25
CA GLN A 139 23.91 18.61 -11.99
C GLN A 139 24.43 17.20 -12.31
N SER A 140 25.66 17.07 -12.80
CA SER A 140 26.24 15.76 -13.10
C SER A 140 26.40 14.84 -11.88
N ALA A 141 26.54 15.42 -10.67
CA ALA A 141 26.59 14.66 -9.43
C ALA A 141 25.19 14.15 -9.05
N ILE A 142 24.18 15.03 -9.14
CA ILE A 142 22.77 14.69 -8.90
C ILE A 142 22.33 13.61 -9.89
N ASP A 143 22.56 13.79 -11.19
CA ASP A 143 22.18 12.82 -12.23
C ASP A 143 22.84 11.44 -11.99
N LYS A 144 24.09 11.41 -11.51
CA LYS A 144 24.78 10.15 -11.14
C LYS A 144 24.15 9.48 -9.94
N GLU A 145 23.70 10.24 -8.94
CA GLU A 145 23.05 9.70 -7.75
C GLU A 145 21.64 9.19 -8.08
N GLU A 146 20.88 9.93 -8.89
CA GLU A 146 19.58 9.52 -9.40
C GLU A 146 19.67 8.28 -10.27
N ALA A 147 20.67 8.19 -11.17
CA ALA A 147 20.91 6.98 -11.97
C ALA A 147 21.18 5.76 -11.08
N LYS A 148 22.03 5.90 -10.05
CA LYS A 148 22.28 4.83 -9.07
C LYS A 148 21.03 4.46 -8.28
N ARG A 149 20.18 5.43 -7.94
CA ARG A 149 18.90 5.19 -7.23
C ARG A 149 17.93 4.43 -8.13
N ASN A 150 17.78 4.85 -9.38
CA ASN A 150 16.92 4.20 -10.37
C ASN A 150 17.37 2.76 -10.67
N GLU A 151 18.69 2.54 -10.78
CA GLU A 151 19.23 1.19 -10.93
C GLU A 151 18.94 0.32 -9.70
N LYS A 152 19.11 0.84 -8.49
CA LYS A 152 18.75 0.12 -7.25
C LYS A 152 17.27 -0.22 -7.20
N ILE A 153 16.38 0.69 -7.64
CA ILE A 153 14.94 0.45 -7.70
C ILE A 153 14.65 -0.69 -8.68
N ARG A 154 15.26 -0.69 -9.87
CA ARG A 154 15.09 -1.78 -10.86
C ARG A 154 15.57 -3.13 -10.34
N MET A 155 16.69 -3.15 -9.63
CA MET A 155 17.22 -4.40 -9.04
C MET A 155 16.32 -4.91 -7.91
N LYS A 156 15.83 -4.00 -7.05
CA LYS A 156 14.89 -4.35 -5.97
C LYS A 156 13.56 -4.86 -6.53
N SER A 157 12.97 -4.16 -7.50
CA SER A 157 11.69 -4.59 -8.08
C SER A 157 11.81 -5.96 -8.76
N THR A 158 12.90 -6.21 -9.48
CA THR A 158 13.14 -7.52 -10.10
C THR A 158 13.25 -8.63 -9.05
N ARG A 159 13.96 -8.36 -7.95
CA ARG A 159 14.08 -9.29 -6.81
C ARG A 159 12.73 -9.51 -6.12
N GLU A 160 11.97 -8.46 -5.83
CA GLU A 160 10.66 -8.56 -5.20
C GLU A 160 9.67 -9.36 -6.05
N VAL A 161 9.73 -9.23 -7.38
CA VAL A 161 8.92 -10.04 -8.30
C VAL A 161 9.32 -11.52 -8.24
N GLN A 162 10.62 -11.82 -8.15
CA GLN A 162 11.10 -13.21 -8.01
C GLN A 162 10.69 -13.79 -6.65
N ASP A 163 10.92 -13.05 -5.56
CA ASP A 163 10.57 -13.45 -4.20
C ASP A 163 9.06 -13.69 -4.07
N ALA A 164 8.23 -12.81 -4.64
CA ALA A 164 6.77 -12.97 -4.66
C ALA A 164 6.32 -14.22 -5.43
N LYS A 165 6.97 -14.52 -6.56
CA LYS A 165 6.69 -15.74 -7.35
C LYS A 165 7.07 -17.01 -6.58
N GLU A 166 8.22 -17.01 -5.91
CA GLU A 166 8.61 -18.14 -5.06
C GLU A 166 7.69 -18.33 -3.86
N GLU A 167 7.26 -17.24 -3.21
CA GLU A 167 6.35 -17.31 -2.07
C GLU A 167 4.98 -17.84 -2.49
N LEU A 168 4.46 -17.41 -3.64
CA LEU A 168 3.21 -17.93 -4.21
C LEU A 168 3.32 -19.43 -4.48
N ALA A 169 4.41 -19.88 -5.14
CA ALA A 169 4.64 -21.30 -5.38
C ALA A 169 4.75 -22.11 -4.08
N LYS A 170 5.44 -21.59 -3.06
CA LYS A 170 5.54 -22.23 -1.73
C LYS A 170 4.17 -22.33 -1.06
N LYS A 171 3.36 -21.27 -1.11
CA LYS A 171 1.98 -21.25 -0.57
C LYS A 171 1.09 -22.28 -1.26
N GLU A 172 1.18 -22.40 -2.58
CA GLU A 172 0.43 -23.41 -3.34
C GLU A 172 0.84 -24.83 -2.96
N GLN A 173 2.14 -25.11 -2.83
CA GLN A 173 2.63 -26.42 -2.38
C GLN A 173 2.17 -26.77 -0.96
N ILE A 174 2.22 -25.81 -0.03
CA ILE A 174 1.72 -26.00 1.35
C ILE A 174 0.21 -26.24 1.35
N LYS A 175 -0.53 -25.49 0.53
CA LYS A 175 -1.99 -25.65 0.40
C LYS A 175 -2.34 -27.02 -0.18
N GLU A 176 -1.63 -27.48 -1.21
CA GLU A 176 -1.84 -28.81 -1.80
C GLU A 176 -1.46 -29.93 -0.81
N ALA A 177 -0.34 -29.79 -0.09
CA ALA A 177 0.06 -30.75 0.92
C ALA A 177 -0.93 -30.81 2.10
N SER A 178 -1.46 -29.67 2.54
CA SER A 178 -2.47 -29.62 3.60
C SER A 178 -3.83 -30.16 3.15
N ALA A 179 -4.25 -29.88 1.91
CA ALA A 179 -5.44 -30.48 1.31
C ALA A 179 -5.31 -32.01 1.23
N LYS A 180 -4.19 -32.54 0.73
CA LYS A 180 -3.92 -33.99 0.69
C LYS A 180 -3.92 -34.62 2.09
N ARG A 181 -3.40 -33.93 3.11
CA ARG A 181 -3.45 -34.41 4.50
C ARG A 181 -4.89 -34.42 5.02
N LYS A 182 -5.66 -33.38 4.71
CA LYS A 182 -7.06 -33.28 5.11
C LYS A 182 -7.91 -34.36 4.45
N GLU A 183 -7.79 -34.58 3.14
CA GLU A 183 -8.49 -35.66 2.41
C GLU A 183 -8.17 -37.03 3.02
N LYS A 184 -6.90 -37.32 3.33
CA LYS A 184 -6.53 -38.56 4.02
C LYS A 184 -7.18 -38.71 5.40
N LEU A 185 -7.26 -37.63 6.18
CA LEU A 185 -7.90 -37.65 7.50
C LEU A 185 -9.42 -37.81 7.39
N ASP A 186 -10.04 -37.14 6.42
CA ASP A 186 -11.47 -37.23 6.15
C ASP A 186 -11.85 -38.64 5.66
N ASP A 187 -11.02 -39.27 4.82
CA ASP A 187 -11.17 -40.67 4.40
C ASP A 187 -11.06 -41.65 5.58
N ILE A 188 -10.09 -41.43 6.47
CA ILE A 188 -9.94 -42.24 7.68
C ILE A 188 -11.16 -42.05 8.60
N ALA A 189 -11.63 -40.82 8.78
CA ALA A 189 -12.81 -40.51 9.58
C ALA A 189 -14.09 -41.12 8.97
N ALA A 190 -14.24 -41.07 7.65
CA ALA A 190 -15.36 -41.69 6.94
C ALA A 190 -15.35 -43.21 7.11
N LYS A 191 -14.18 -43.85 6.98
CA LYS A 191 -14.02 -45.29 7.25
C LYS A 191 -14.36 -45.64 8.70
N LYS A 192 -13.91 -44.84 9.67
CA LYS A 192 -14.25 -45.03 11.09
C LYS A 192 -15.75 -44.90 11.34
N ARG A 193 -16.42 -43.89 10.78
CA ARG A 193 -17.89 -43.73 10.89
C ARG A 193 -18.64 -44.91 10.29
N ILE A 194 -18.18 -45.47 9.17
CA ILE A 194 -18.78 -46.67 8.58
C ILE A 194 -18.55 -47.89 9.48
N GLN A 195 -17.33 -48.04 10.01
CA GLN A 195 -17.01 -49.13 10.95
C GLN A 195 -17.85 -49.05 12.23
N GLU A 196 -18.04 -47.86 12.80
CA GLU A 196 -18.88 -47.62 13.97
C GLU A 196 -20.35 -47.97 13.69
N LYS A 197 -20.88 -47.60 12.52
CA LYS A 197 -22.24 -47.99 12.11
C LYS A 197 -22.40 -49.50 11.95
N ILE A 198 -21.41 -50.18 11.36
CA ILE A 198 -21.42 -51.64 11.23
C ILE A 198 -21.30 -52.31 12.60
N ALA A 199 -20.48 -51.78 13.50
CA ALA A 199 -20.32 -52.29 14.86
C ALA A 199 -21.61 -52.12 15.67
N ALA A 200 -22.25 -50.95 15.59
CA ALA A 200 -23.54 -50.69 16.22
C ALA A 200 -24.64 -51.62 15.69
N ASP A 201 -24.80 -51.77 14.36
CA ASP A 201 -25.77 -52.72 13.78
C ASP A 201 -25.49 -54.18 14.19
N LYS A 202 -24.21 -54.57 14.25
CA LYS A 202 -23.82 -55.92 14.71
C LYS A 202 -24.13 -56.13 16.19
N GLU A 203 -23.88 -55.13 17.03
CA GLU A 203 -24.20 -55.17 18.46
C GLU A 203 -25.71 -55.18 18.69
N GLU A 204 -26.48 -54.37 17.98
CA GLU A 204 -27.94 -54.37 18.04
C GLU A 204 -28.51 -55.74 17.62
N ARG A 205 -27.97 -56.36 16.55
CA ARG A 205 -28.34 -57.73 16.18
C ARG A 205 -27.96 -58.75 17.25
N ARG A 206 -26.78 -58.63 17.86
CA ARG A 206 -26.35 -59.51 18.96
C ARG A 206 -27.30 -59.38 20.15
N ILE A 207 -27.57 -58.14 20.60
CA ILE A 207 -28.49 -57.85 21.70
C ILE A 207 -29.89 -58.37 21.39
N LYS A 208 -30.39 -58.19 20.16
CA LYS A 208 -31.71 -58.69 19.76
C LYS A 208 -31.77 -60.22 19.73
N ALA A 209 -30.72 -60.89 19.25
CA ALA A 209 -30.61 -62.34 19.27
C ALA A 209 -30.49 -62.91 20.70
N GLU A 210 -29.71 -62.26 21.57
CA GLU A 210 -29.57 -62.61 22.98
C GLU A 210 -30.89 -62.40 23.74
N LYS A 211 -31.60 -61.30 23.49
CA LYS A 211 -32.95 -61.05 24.04
C LYS A 211 -33.94 -62.12 23.59
N ALA A 212 -34.01 -62.44 22.30
CA ALA A 212 -34.90 -63.47 21.78
C ALA A 212 -34.55 -64.88 22.31
N LYS A 213 -33.27 -65.18 22.51
CA LYS A 213 -32.83 -66.44 23.14
C LYS A 213 -33.21 -66.50 24.61
N ALA A 214 -33.02 -65.42 25.37
CA ALA A 214 -33.42 -65.32 26.77
C ALA A 214 -34.94 -65.47 26.95
N GLU A 215 -35.73 -64.86 26.07
CA GLU A 215 -37.19 -65.02 26.01
C GLU A 215 -37.61 -66.48 25.75
N ARG A 216 -36.88 -67.18 24.86
CA ARG A 216 -37.15 -68.60 24.54
C ARG A 216 -36.75 -69.56 25.67
N GLU A 217 -35.68 -69.26 26.39
CA GLU A 217 -35.19 -70.06 27.52
C GLU A 217 -35.95 -69.76 28.84
N GLY A 218 -36.98 -68.89 28.80
CA GLY A 218 -37.82 -68.57 29.95
C GLY A 218 -37.09 -67.81 31.06
N ARG A 219 -35.94 -67.20 30.75
CA ARG A 219 -35.20 -66.36 31.70
C ARG A 219 -35.77 -64.94 31.63
N ALA A 220 -36.44 -64.53 32.70
CA ALA A 220 -37.01 -63.18 32.82
C ALA A 220 -35.96 -62.09 32.51
N PRO A 221 -36.33 -61.03 31.76
CA PRO A 221 -35.41 -59.98 31.38
C PRO A 221 -34.86 -59.27 32.63
N PRO A 222 -33.56 -58.92 32.68
CA PRO A 222 -33.05 -58.07 33.75
C PRO A 222 -33.77 -56.72 33.70
N ALA A 223 -34.21 -56.26 34.86
CA ALA A 223 -34.92 -55.01 35.05
C ALA A 223 -34.11 -53.81 34.51
N ASP A 224 -34.81 -52.88 33.88
CA ASP A 224 -34.30 -51.57 33.49
C ASP A 224 -33.61 -50.88 34.70
N PRO A 225 -32.39 -50.33 34.55
CA PRO A 225 -31.76 -49.55 35.59
C PRO A 225 -32.35 -48.13 35.60
N THR A 226 -33.62 -48.01 35.98
CA THR A 226 -34.26 -46.73 36.29
C THR A 226 -34.80 -46.74 37.71
N VAL A 227 -33.93 -46.81 38.71
CA VAL A 227 -33.99 -46.04 39.97
C VAL A 227 -32.90 -46.52 40.92
N THR A 228 -31.90 -45.68 41.16
CA THR A 228 -31.27 -45.43 42.49
C THR A 228 -30.21 -44.36 42.31
N ALA A 229 -30.66 -43.10 42.29
CA ALA A 229 -29.81 -41.97 42.64
C ALA A 229 -29.70 -41.94 44.17
N ALA A 230 -28.77 -42.69 44.72
CA ALA A 230 -28.26 -42.52 46.07
C ALA A 230 -26.83 -42.00 45.97
N GLN A 231 -26.63 -40.82 46.53
CA GLN A 231 -25.38 -40.08 46.55
C GLN A 231 -24.29 -40.92 47.23
N ALA A 232 -23.26 -41.27 46.49
CA ALA A 232 -21.97 -41.66 47.03
C ALA A 232 -20.92 -40.84 46.27
N VAL A 233 -20.35 -39.86 46.97
CA VAL A 233 -19.18 -39.10 46.56
C VAL A 233 -18.00 -40.06 46.39
N PRO A 234 -17.38 -40.16 45.21
CA PRO A 234 -16.02 -40.64 45.10
C PRO A 234 -15.09 -39.45 45.00
N VAL A 235 -14.17 -39.33 45.97
CA VAL A 235 -12.98 -38.49 45.87
C VAL A 235 -12.13 -39.05 44.73
N VAL A 236 -12.39 -38.58 43.52
CA VAL A 236 -11.55 -38.85 42.34
C VAL A 236 -10.45 -37.80 42.33
N LYS A 237 -9.21 -38.25 42.51
CA LYS A 237 -8.02 -37.45 42.20
C LYS A 237 -8.14 -36.99 40.74
N ARG A 238 -8.31 -35.68 40.56
CA ARG A 238 -8.53 -35.00 39.29
C ARG A 238 -7.39 -35.37 38.32
N PRO A 239 -7.67 -36.04 37.18
CA PRO A 239 -6.71 -36.11 36.10
C PRO A 239 -6.51 -34.69 35.54
N VAL A 240 -5.27 -34.33 35.23
CA VAL A 240 -4.92 -33.06 34.59
C VAL A 240 -5.47 -33.09 33.16
N ALA A 241 -6.74 -32.73 33.01
CA ALA A 241 -7.33 -32.47 31.71
C ALA A 241 -6.91 -31.06 31.29
N ASN A 242 -6.28 -30.95 30.11
CA ASN A 242 -6.02 -29.67 29.46
C ASN A 242 -7.36 -29.07 29.06
N HIS A 243 -7.96 -28.28 29.94
CA HIS A 243 -9.20 -27.58 29.64
C HIS A 243 -8.87 -26.42 28.70
N THR A 244 -9.45 -26.45 27.50
CA THR A 244 -9.32 -25.40 26.48
C THR A 244 -10.17 -24.17 26.78
N GLU A 245 -11.04 -24.25 27.78
CA GLU A 245 -11.98 -23.22 28.19
C GLU A 245 -11.83 -22.92 29.69
N ALA A 246 -12.03 -21.65 30.06
CA ALA A 246 -11.95 -21.12 31.41
C ALA A 246 -13.27 -20.43 31.79
N ARG A 247 -13.93 -20.91 32.84
CA ARG A 247 -15.12 -20.26 33.41
C ARG A 247 -14.71 -19.26 34.48
N LEU A 248 -14.80 -17.97 34.18
CA LEU A 248 -14.48 -16.89 35.12
C LEU A 248 -15.72 -16.35 35.81
N ARG A 249 -15.62 -16.16 37.13
CA ARG A 249 -16.52 -15.33 37.92
C ARG A 249 -15.81 -14.02 38.25
N LEU A 250 -16.31 -12.93 37.66
CA LEU A 250 -15.81 -11.57 37.80
C LEU A 250 -16.65 -10.88 38.89
N GLN A 251 -16.01 -10.49 39.99
CA GLN A 251 -16.66 -9.74 41.07
C GLN A 251 -16.41 -8.25 40.85
N MET A 252 -17.42 -7.50 40.43
CA MET A 252 -17.36 -6.05 40.20
C MET A 252 -18.11 -5.33 41.32
N ALA A 253 -17.97 -4.00 41.40
CA ALA A 253 -18.71 -3.18 42.36
C ALA A 253 -20.24 -3.25 42.15
N GLU A 254 -20.68 -3.39 40.90
CA GLU A 254 -22.09 -3.43 40.51
C GLU A 254 -22.70 -4.84 40.53
N GLY A 255 -21.90 -5.88 40.77
CA GLY A 255 -22.39 -7.27 40.83
C GLY A 255 -21.36 -8.32 40.40
N ASN A 256 -21.82 -9.57 40.34
CA ASN A 256 -21.00 -10.69 39.86
C ASN A 256 -21.36 -11.03 38.41
N LEU A 257 -20.39 -11.00 37.50
CA LEU A 257 -20.54 -11.46 36.13
C LEU A 257 -19.88 -12.83 35.96
N GLN A 258 -20.54 -13.77 35.27
CA GLN A 258 -19.98 -15.10 35.02
C GLN A 258 -19.90 -15.35 33.51
N LYS A 259 -18.70 -15.61 33.01
CA LYS A 259 -18.42 -15.83 31.58
C LYS A 259 -17.46 -16.98 31.35
N THR A 260 -17.57 -17.59 30.17
CA THR A 260 -16.64 -18.62 29.71
C THR A 260 -15.81 -18.05 28.58
N PHE A 261 -14.48 -18.13 28.71
CA PHE A 261 -13.50 -17.66 27.74
C PHE A 261 -12.59 -18.81 27.33
N ALA A 262 -11.91 -18.70 26.18
CA ALA A 262 -10.90 -19.69 25.79
C ALA A 262 -9.64 -19.55 26.65
N ALA A 263 -8.87 -20.63 26.84
CA ALA A 263 -7.69 -20.63 27.69
C ALA A 263 -6.58 -19.64 27.25
N GLU A 264 -6.57 -19.28 25.97
CA GLU A 264 -5.58 -18.39 25.34
C GLU A 264 -6.00 -16.91 25.34
N THR A 265 -7.23 -16.58 25.78
CA THR A 265 -7.65 -15.18 25.85
C THR A 265 -6.83 -14.40 26.86
N THR A 266 -6.51 -13.16 26.53
CA THR A 266 -5.73 -12.27 27.40
C THR A 266 -6.62 -11.58 28.44
N LEU A 267 -6.03 -11.12 29.54
CA LEU A 267 -6.75 -10.30 30.53
C LEU A 267 -7.29 -8.99 29.92
N PHE A 268 -6.63 -8.47 28.88
CA PHE A 268 -7.09 -7.31 28.12
C PHE A 268 -8.44 -7.57 27.41
N GLU A 269 -8.57 -8.70 26.70
CA GLU A 269 -9.82 -9.07 26.04
C GLU A 269 -10.96 -9.29 27.05
N VAL A 270 -10.64 -9.80 28.24
CA VAL A 270 -11.60 -9.93 29.34
C VAL A 270 -12.03 -8.54 29.85
N ALA A 271 -11.11 -7.58 29.97
CA ALA A 271 -11.43 -6.20 30.33
C ALA A 271 -12.34 -5.52 29.28
N GLU A 272 -12.06 -5.69 27.99
CA GLU A 272 -12.94 -5.19 26.93
C GLU A 272 -14.33 -5.84 26.97
N ALA A 273 -14.40 -7.15 27.25
CA ALA A 273 -15.66 -7.87 27.35
C ALA A 273 -16.51 -7.43 28.55
N ILE A 274 -15.89 -6.89 29.61
CA ILE A 274 -16.56 -6.26 30.74
C ILE A 274 -17.04 -4.86 30.35
N MET A 275 -16.20 -4.07 29.69
CA MET A 275 -16.53 -2.73 29.21
C MET A 275 -17.72 -2.76 28.25
N LYS A 276 -17.79 -3.73 27.34
CA LYS A 276 -18.89 -3.88 26.37
C LYS A 276 -20.23 -4.22 27.01
N GLU A 277 -20.24 -4.87 28.18
CA GLU A 277 -21.49 -5.32 28.82
C GLU A 277 -21.96 -4.41 29.95
N ASN A 278 -21.04 -3.92 30.78
CA ASN A 278 -21.38 -3.16 31.98
C ASN A 278 -20.89 -1.70 31.92
N GLY A 279 -20.16 -1.31 30.85
CA GLY A 279 -19.63 0.06 30.72
C GLY A 279 -18.57 0.43 31.76
N THR A 280 -18.12 -0.51 32.58
CA THR A 280 -17.12 -0.28 33.63
C THR A 280 -15.70 -0.40 33.05
N GLU A 281 -14.89 0.64 33.23
CA GLU A 281 -13.47 0.60 32.93
C GLU A 281 -12.73 -0.20 34.01
N VAL A 282 -12.00 -1.24 33.60
CA VAL A 282 -11.26 -2.10 34.52
C VAL A 282 -9.85 -1.54 34.74
N SER A 283 -9.53 -1.19 35.98
CA SER A 283 -8.19 -0.70 36.37
C SER A 283 -7.25 -1.82 36.81
N SER A 284 -7.77 -2.85 37.47
CA SER A 284 -6.97 -4.00 37.93
C SER A 284 -7.81 -5.24 38.19
N PHE A 285 -7.18 -6.42 38.05
CA PHE A 285 -7.76 -7.70 38.44
C PHE A 285 -7.05 -8.25 39.67
N THR A 286 -7.79 -8.65 40.69
CA THR A 286 -7.24 -9.25 41.92
C THR A 286 -7.73 -10.68 42.10
N GLN A 287 -6.81 -11.64 42.20
CA GLN A 287 -7.08 -13.01 42.62
C GLN A 287 -7.15 -13.09 44.15
N ASN A 288 -8.05 -13.91 44.68
CA ASN A 288 -8.19 -14.09 46.13
C ASN A 288 -7.17 -15.10 46.70
N PHE A 289 -6.84 -16.17 45.96
CA PHE A 289 -5.91 -17.20 46.43
C PHE A 289 -5.18 -17.91 45.27
N PRO A 290 -3.84 -17.88 45.20
CA PRO A 290 -2.94 -16.99 45.94
C PRO A 290 -3.24 -15.52 45.62
N LYS A 291 -3.15 -14.63 46.62
CA LYS A 291 -3.50 -13.21 46.43
C LYS A 291 -2.50 -12.56 45.46
N LYS A 292 -2.94 -12.27 44.24
CA LYS A 292 -2.16 -11.62 43.18
C LYS A 292 -2.99 -10.52 42.53
N THR A 293 -2.40 -9.35 42.36
CA THR A 293 -2.99 -8.19 41.70
C THR A 293 -2.32 -8.00 40.35
N TYR A 294 -3.12 -8.02 39.29
CA TYR A 294 -2.70 -7.77 37.91
C TYR A 294 -3.08 -6.34 37.56
N THR A 295 -2.07 -5.53 37.24
CA THR A 295 -2.26 -4.15 36.75
C THR A 295 -2.28 -4.15 35.23
N THR A 296 -2.43 -2.96 34.62
CA THR A 296 -2.48 -2.79 33.16
C THR A 296 -1.25 -3.36 32.43
N GLU A 297 -0.10 -3.44 33.09
CA GLU A 297 1.14 -4.03 32.54
C GLU A 297 1.04 -5.54 32.35
N ASP A 298 0.23 -6.22 33.17
CA ASP A 298 0.03 -7.67 33.13
C ASP A 298 -1.13 -8.09 32.22
N PHE A 299 -1.83 -7.14 31.59
CA PHE A 299 -3.03 -7.43 30.78
C PHE A 299 -2.73 -8.24 29.51
N GLY A 300 -1.45 -8.34 29.12
CA GLY A 300 -0.98 -9.21 28.04
C GLY A 300 -0.90 -10.70 28.42
N MET A 301 -1.01 -11.06 29.70
CA MET A 301 -0.97 -12.46 30.14
C MET A 301 -2.27 -13.19 29.79
N THR A 302 -2.14 -14.47 29.43
CA THR A 302 -3.28 -15.33 29.09
C THR A 302 -3.92 -15.94 30.34
N LEU A 303 -5.21 -16.30 30.25
CA LEU A 303 -5.92 -16.97 31.36
C LEU A 303 -5.24 -18.28 31.82
N LYS A 304 -4.51 -18.95 30.91
CA LYS A 304 -3.71 -20.13 31.20
C LYS A 304 -2.47 -19.81 32.04
N GLU A 305 -1.75 -18.74 31.73
CA GLU A 305 -0.56 -18.28 32.48
C GLU A 305 -0.94 -17.76 33.86
N VAL A 306 -2.10 -17.10 33.94
CA VAL A 306 -2.67 -16.53 35.16
C VAL A 306 -3.31 -17.61 36.05
N GLY A 307 -3.39 -18.87 35.57
CA GLY A 307 -3.85 -20.02 36.34
C GLY A 307 -5.36 -20.05 36.59
N GLN A 308 -6.16 -19.41 35.74
CA GLN A 308 -7.63 -19.32 35.88
C GLN A 308 -8.38 -20.39 35.08
N VAL A 309 -7.66 -21.36 34.53
CA VAL A 309 -8.18 -22.54 33.83
C VAL A 309 -8.21 -23.72 34.81
N PRO A 310 -9.32 -24.48 34.94
CA PRO A 310 -10.57 -24.41 34.18
C PRO A 310 -11.63 -23.45 34.74
N SER A 311 -11.46 -22.97 35.97
CA SER A 311 -12.41 -22.07 36.62
C SER A 311 -11.68 -21.09 37.51
N GLY A 312 -12.07 -19.81 37.42
CA GLY A 312 -11.37 -18.72 38.06
C GLY A 312 -12.30 -17.71 38.73
N VAL A 313 -11.81 -17.02 39.76
CA VAL A 313 -12.51 -15.90 40.41
C VAL A 313 -11.57 -14.70 40.45
N LEU A 314 -11.95 -13.62 39.79
CA LEU A 314 -11.21 -12.36 39.77
C LEU A 314 -12.10 -11.25 40.32
N ILE A 315 -11.53 -10.45 41.21
CA ILE A 315 -12.13 -9.21 41.68
C ILE A 315 -11.67 -8.10 40.75
N VAL A 316 -12.63 -7.41 40.16
CA VAL A 316 -12.43 -6.31 39.22
C VAL A 316 -12.52 -5.01 40.00
N LYS A 317 -11.51 -4.15 39.85
CA LYS A 317 -11.48 -2.82 40.45
C LYS A 317 -11.33 -1.75 39.39
#